data_AF-A0A7W9DDX8-F1
#
_entry.id   AF-A0A7W9DDX8-F1
#
_cell.length_a   1.000
_cell.length_b   1.000
_cell.length_c   1.000
_cell.angle_alpha   90.00
_cell.angle_beta   90.00
_cell.angle_gamma   90.00
#
_symmetry.space_group_name_H-M   'P 1'
#
loop_
_entity.id
_entity.type
_entity.pdbx_description
1 polymer ?
#
loop_
_entity_poly.entity_id
_entity_poly.type
_entity_poly.pdbx_seq_one_letter_code
_entity_poly.pdbx_strand_id
1 'polypeptide(L)'
;MVRLAKFNENNFIDSAIAVAAQCGVGAVSMAAIAVKAGAPIGSVYHRFDSRNAILARAWLRVKSDFRQEVASLWANGDTWAGVHGMLDWCRRKPVYARFLLQCEDSPDFNGGITEELQAALEEEQAALDACFARCAEALPGDTELDIDHMLLKFVLIDAPVAVVKPFLTQERPIPASVDAMLRASHDAVRGWATQTTSHS
;
A
#
# COMPACT_ATOMS: atom_id res chain seq x y z
N MET A 1 34.36 -10.34 18.27
CA MET A 1 34.09 -10.33 16.82
C MET A 1 32.65 -10.81 16.63
N VAL A 2 31.69 -9.91 16.38
CA VAL A 2 30.27 -10.29 16.20
C VAL A 2 30.13 -10.89 14.80
N ARG A 3 29.77 -12.17 14.72
CA ARG A 3 29.48 -12.84 13.46
C ARG A 3 28.14 -12.31 12.96
N LEU A 4 28.16 -11.34 12.06
CA LEU A 4 26.96 -10.83 11.41
C LEU A 4 26.23 -12.05 10.81
N ALA A 5 25.04 -12.37 11.30
CA ALA A 5 24.27 -13.49 10.77
C ALA A 5 24.06 -13.23 9.28
N LYS A 6 24.55 -14.13 8.42
CA LYS A 6 24.51 -14.00 6.95
C LYS A 6 23.08 -13.75 6.41
N PHE A 7 22.06 -14.13 7.19
CA PHE A 7 20.65 -13.88 6.94
C PHE A 7 19.97 -13.39 8.23
N ASN A 8 19.28 -12.26 8.15
CA ASN A 8 18.48 -11.71 9.24
C ASN A 8 16.99 -11.74 8.90
N GLU A 9 16.15 -11.36 9.86
CA GLU A 9 14.68 -11.33 9.72
C GLU A 9 14.24 -10.48 8.52
N ASN A 10 14.88 -9.32 8.33
CA ASN A 10 14.55 -8.38 7.24
C ASN A 10 14.73 -9.01 5.87
N ASN A 11 15.78 -9.80 5.64
CA ASN A 11 16.02 -10.48 4.37
C ASN A 11 14.86 -11.42 3.99
N PHE A 12 14.26 -12.09 4.97
CA PHE A 12 13.14 -13.00 4.74
C PHE A 12 11.83 -12.24 4.48
N ILE A 13 11.61 -11.13 5.18
CA ILE A 13 10.47 -10.23 4.94
C ILE A 13 10.57 -9.65 3.51
N ASP A 14 11.72 -9.14 3.11
CA ASP A 14 11.93 -8.58 1.76
C ASP A 14 11.78 -9.67 0.68
N SER A 15 12.22 -10.89 0.98
CA SER A 15 12.02 -12.04 0.10
C SER A 15 10.54 -12.40 -0.05
N ALA A 16 9.77 -12.36 1.05
CA ALA A 16 8.32 -12.59 1.01
C ALA A 16 7.60 -11.50 0.19
N ILE A 17 7.97 -10.23 0.38
CA ILE A 17 7.45 -9.09 -0.41
C ILE A 17 7.73 -9.34 -1.89
N ALA A 18 8.96 -9.71 -2.24
CA ALA A 18 9.35 -9.93 -3.64
C ALA A 18 8.64 -11.14 -4.27
N VAL A 19 8.45 -12.24 -3.54
CA VAL A 19 7.70 -13.41 -4.02
C VAL A 19 6.22 -13.05 -4.23
N ALA A 20 5.60 -12.39 -3.26
CA ALA A 20 4.20 -11.95 -3.39
C ALA A 20 4.02 -10.97 -4.55
N ALA A 21 4.91 -9.98 -4.68
CA ALA A 21 4.84 -9.00 -5.75
C ALA A 21 4.97 -9.61 -7.16
N GLN A 22 5.68 -10.73 -7.29
CA GLN A 22 5.95 -11.38 -8.57
C GLN A 22 4.92 -12.48 -8.90
N CYS A 23 4.53 -13.27 -7.90
CA CYS A 23 3.78 -14.51 -8.08
C CYS A 23 2.43 -14.53 -7.34
N GLY A 24 2.06 -13.43 -6.68
CA GLY A 24 0.89 -13.32 -5.82
C GLY A 24 1.11 -13.87 -4.40
N VAL A 25 0.27 -13.43 -3.46
CA VAL A 25 0.37 -13.81 -2.03
C VAL A 25 0.26 -15.33 -1.84
N GLY A 26 -0.57 -16.00 -2.65
CA GLY A 26 -0.75 -17.45 -2.63
C GLY A 26 0.53 -18.25 -2.92
N ALA A 27 1.47 -17.68 -3.70
CA ALA A 27 2.74 -18.33 -4.02
C ALA A 27 3.80 -18.20 -2.90
N VAL A 28 3.56 -17.34 -1.91
CA VAL A 28 4.47 -17.19 -0.78
C VAL A 28 4.42 -18.45 0.07
N SER A 29 5.55 -19.11 0.25
CA SER A 29 5.71 -20.26 1.16
C SER A 29 7.04 -20.15 1.88
N MET A 30 7.21 -20.87 2.99
CA MET A 30 8.50 -20.93 3.70
C MET A 30 9.63 -21.34 2.77
N ALA A 31 9.38 -22.29 1.86
CA ALA A 31 10.34 -22.73 0.85
C ALA A 31 10.63 -21.64 -0.20
N ALA A 32 9.60 -20.99 -0.75
CA ALA A 32 9.78 -19.92 -1.73
C ALA A 32 10.56 -18.73 -1.14
N ILE A 33 10.29 -18.39 0.13
CA ILE A 33 11.03 -17.36 0.88
C ILE A 33 12.49 -17.78 1.05
N ALA A 34 12.76 -19.01 1.48
CA ALA A 34 14.12 -19.52 1.65
C ALA A 34 14.92 -19.48 0.34
N VAL A 35 14.30 -19.94 -0.75
CA VAL A 35 14.89 -19.91 -2.10
C VAL A 35 15.18 -18.48 -2.53
N LYS A 36 14.23 -17.57 -2.39
CA LYS A 36 14.39 -16.15 -2.75
C LYS A 36 15.47 -15.47 -1.91
N ALA A 37 15.58 -15.81 -0.62
CA ALA A 37 16.59 -15.31 0.29
C ALA A 37 17.98 -15.93 0.08
N GLY A 38 18.09 -17.02 -0.70
CA GLY A 38 19.33 -17.80 -0.83
C GLY A 38 19.76 -18.49 0.47
N ALA A 39 18.81 -18.83 1.34
CA ALA A 39 19.06 -19.38 2.66
C ALA A 39 18.52 -20.82 2.80
N PRO A 40 19.09 -21.65 3.69
CA PRO A 40 18.50 -22.94 4.04
C PRO A 40 17.11 -22.74 4.65
N ILE A 41 16.13 -23.57 4.28
CA ILE A 41 14.75 -23.45 4.75
C ILE A 41 14.64 -23.48 6.29
N GLY A 42 15.50 -24.26 6.97
CA GLY A 42 15.58 -24.30 8.43
C GLY A 42 15.90 -22.93 9.05
N SER A 43 16.60 -22.04 8.34
CA SER A 43 16.86 -20.67 8.82
C SER A 43 15.60 -19.82 8.93
N VAL A 44 14.58 -20.10 8.09
CA VAL A 44 13.28 -19.44 8.13
C VAL A 44 12.47 -19.95 9.33
N TYR A 45 12.39 -21.27 9.50
CA TYR A 45 11.68 -21.90 10.63
C TYR A 45 12.26 -21.57 12.00
N HIS A 46 13.56 -21.26 12.07
CA HIS A 46 14.18 -20.78 13.32
C HIS A 46 13.79 -19.35 13.70
N ARG A 47 13.21 -18.56 12.79
CA ARG A 47 12.95 -17.13 12.99
C ARG A 47 11.47 -16.77 12.97
N PHE A 48 10.67 -17.55 12.28
CA PHE A 48 9.25 -17.27 12.13
C PHE A 48 8.45 -18.53 12.43
N ASP A 49 7.43 -18.34 13.27
CA ASP A 49 6.53 -19.41 13.68
C ASP A 49 5.63 -19.87 12.54
N SER A 50 5.36 -18.99 11.57
CA SER A 50 4.48 -19.31 10.45
C SER A 50 4.75 -18.45 9.21
N ARG A 51 4.22 -18.91 8.07
CA ARG A 51 4.12 -18.11 6.83
C ARG A 51 3.33 -16.82 7.07
N ASN A 52 2.22 -16.90 7.80
CA ASN A 52 1.35 -15.74 8.06
C ASN A 52 2.08 -14.69 8.90
N ALA A 53 2.92 -15.10 9.84
CA ALA A 53 3.75 -14.21 10.63
C ALA A 53 4.77 -13.42 9.78
N ILE A 54 5.28 -14.01 8.69
CA ILE A 54 6.15 -13.32 7.73
C ILE A 54 5.34 -12.35 6.86
N LEU A 55 4.19 -12.80 6.34
CA LEU A 55 3.32 -11.99 5.49
C LEU A 55 2.74 -10.78 6.24
N ALA A 56 2.35 -10.93 7.50
CA ALA A 56 1.88 -9.85 8.36
C ALA A 56 2.97 -8.78 8.57
N ARG A 57 4.21 -9.20 8.86
CA ARG A 57 5.36 -8.28 8.96
C ARG A 57 5.70 -7.59 7.63
N ALA A 58 5.59 -8.33 6.52
CA ALA A 58 5.75 -7.77 5.17
C ALA A 58 4.68 -6.71 4.88
N TRP A 59 3.43 -7.00 5.21
CA TRP A 59 2.31 -6.06 5.05
C TRP A 59 2.51 -4.80 5.90
N LEU A 60 2.85 -4.95 7.18
CA LEU A 60 3.18 -3.83 8.07
C LEU A 60 4.27 -2.94 7.49
N ARG A 61 5.37 -3.54 7.02
CA ARG A 61 6.48 -2.80 6.40
C ARG A 61 6.00 -1.96 5.22
N VAL A 62 5.29 -2.57 4.28
CA VAL A 62 4.90 -1.89 3.05
C VAL A 62 3.77 -0.87 3.30
N LYS A 63 2.82 -1.16 4.20
CA LYS A 63 1.75 -0.23 4.57
C LYS A 63 2.27 0.97 5.38
N SER A 64 3.18 0.75 6.31
CA SER A 64 3.81 1.85 7.06
C SER A 64 4.61 2.76 6.13
N ASP A 65 5.33 2.19 5.17
CA ASP A 65 6.04 2.92 4.12
C ASP A 65 5.08 3.75 3.24
N PHE A 66 3.98 3.15 2.78
CA PHE A 66 2.93 3.84 2.03
C PHE A 66 2.27 4.96 2.85
N ARG A 67 1.98 4.72 4.14
CA ARG A 67 1.44 5.73 5.05
C ARG A 67 2.37 6.94 5.14
N GLN A 68 3.65 6.68 5.37
CA GLN A 68 4.65 7.73 5.60
C GLN A 68 4.95 8.55 4.34
N GLU A 69 5.03 7.92 3.17
CA GLU A 69 5.39 8.61 1.92
C GLU A 69 4.22 9.09 1.07
N VAL A 70 3.03 8.49 1.21
CA VAL A 70 1.86 8.80 0.38
C VAL A 70 0.71 9.32 1.22
N ALA A 71 0.21 8.53 2.18
CA ALA A 71 -1.01 8.90 2.90
C ALA A 71 -0.85 10.15 3.78
N SER A 72 0.37 10.38 4.29
CA SER A 72 0.71 11.59 5.04
C SER A 72 0.50 12.87 4.25
N LEU A 73 0.59 12.83 2.91
CA LEU A 73 0.38 13.97 2.02
C LEU A 73 -1.09 14.38 1.92
N TRP A 74 -2.03 13.51 2.27
CA TRP A 74 -3.46 13.79 2.19
C TRP A 74 -3.90 14.84 3.21
N ALA A 75 -3.20 14.95 4.35
CA ALA A 75 -3.61 15.76 5.49
C ALA A 75 -3.72 17.27 5.23
N ASN A 76 -3.16 17.76 4.12
CA ASN A 76 -3.17 19.19 3.78
C ASN A 76 -4.40 19.61 2.95
N GLY A 77 -5.35 18.70 2.67
CA GLY A 77 -6.49 18.96 1.78
C GLY A 77 -6.12 19.10 0.29
N ASP A 78 -4.82 19.08 -0.05
CA ASP A 78 -4.34 19.00 -1.43
C ASP A 78 -4.37 17.54 -1.90
N THR A 79 -5.52 17.14 -2.46
CA THR A 79 -5.72 15.79 -3.00
C THR A 79 -4.80 15.50 -4.18
N TRP A 80 -4.35 16.51 -4.92
CA TRP A 80 -3.42 16.31 -6.04
C TRP A 80 -2.02 15.94 -5.55
N ALA A 81 -1.52 16.59 -4.49
CA ALA A 81 -0.26 16.21 -3.87
C ALA A 81 -0.25 14.73 -3.45
N GLY A 82 -1.37 14.24 -2.91
CA GLY A 82 -1.57 12.82 -2.60
C GLY A 82 -1.46 11.90 -3.81
N VAL A 83 -2.18 12.22 -4.90
CA VAL A 83 -2.14 11.44 -6.15
C VAL A 83 -0.74 11.44 -6.76
N HIS A 84 -0.11 12.60 -6.87
CA HIS A 84 1.23 12.71 -7.43
C HIS A 84 2.26 11.98 -6.58
N GLY A 85 2.18 12.08 -5.25
CA GLY A 85 3.02 11.32 -4.33
C GLY A 85 2.87 9.81 -4.50
N MET A 86 1.65 9.32 -4.72
CA MET A 86 1.40 7.91 -5.03
C MET A 86 2.09 7.48 -6.34
N LEU A 87 1.99 8.28 -7.40
CA LEU A 87 2.63 7.97 -8.70
C LEU A 87 4.15 7.92 -8.59
N ASP A 88 4.76 8.89 -7.90
CA ASP A 88 6.19 8.91 -7.61
C ASP A 88 6.62 7.69 -6.77
N TRP A 89 5.87 7.37 -5.72
CA TRP A 89 6.11 6.19 -4.88
C TRP A 89 6.04 4.89 -5.70
N CYS A 90 5.05 4.73 -6.57
CA CYS A 90 4.95 3.56 -7.45
C CYS A 90 6.15 3.43 -8.40
N ARG A 91 6.68 4.55 -8.91
CA ARG A 91 7.87 4.54 -9.78
C ARG A 91 9.14 4.18 -9.02
N ARG A 92 9.32 4.71 -7.81
CA ARG A 92 10.51 4.44 -6.98
C ARG A 92 10.47 3.07 -6.32
N LYS A 93 9.28 2.57 -5.96
CA LYS A 93 9.08 1.33 -5.20
C LYS A 93 8.09 0.38 -5.90
N PRO A 94 8.33 -0.03 -7.16
CA PRO A 94 7.39 -0.84 -7.93
C PRO A 94 7.11 -2.21 -7.30
N VAL A 95 8.09 -2.79 -6.59
CA VAL A 95 7.91 -4.06 -5.87
C VAL A 95 6.93 -3.91 -4.70
N TYR A 96 7.00 -2.81 -3.95
CA TYR A 96 6.07 -2.52 -2.84
C TYR A 96 4.67 -2.22 -3.40
N ALA A 97 4.58 -1.44 -4.47
CA ALA A 97 3.31 -1.15 -5.14
C ALA A 97 2.64 -2.43 -5.65
N ARG A 98 3.38 -3.31 -6.33
CA ARG A 98 2.88 -4.63 -6.74
C ARG A 98 2.48 -5.49 -5.56
N PHE A 99 3.26 -5.51 -4.48
CA PHE A 99 2.91 -6.24 -3.28
C PHE A 99 1.54 -5.81 -2.73
N LEU A 100 1.29 -4.50 -2.62
CA LEU A 100 -0.01 -3.99 -2.18
C LEU A 100 -1.15 -4.36 -3.14
N LEU A 101 -0.93 -4.34 -4.46
CA LEU A 101 -1.94 -4.80 -5.43
C LEU A 101 -2.29 -6.28 -5.28
N GLN A 102 -1.37 -7.11 -4.77
CA GLN A 102 -1.61 -8.54 -4.52
C GLN A 102 -2.31 -8.77 -3.17
N CYS A 103 -2.29 -7.76 -2.30
CA CYS A 103 -3.01 -7.69 -1.03
C CYS A 103 -4.25 -6.80 -1.18
N GLU A 104 -4.97 -6.92 -2.32
CA GLU A 104 -6.12 -6.08 -2.70
C GLU A 104 -7.14 -5.91 -1.56
N ASP A 105 -7.28 -6.93 -0.72
CA ASP A 105 -7.88 -6.86 0.61
C ASP A 105 -6.81 -7.14 1.69
N SER A 106 -7.02 -6.62 2.91
CA SER A 106 -6.21 -7.01 4.07
C SER A 106 -6.11 -8.54 4.08
N PRO A 107 -4.90 -9.12 3.90
CA PRO A 107 -4.79 -10.56 3.80
C PRO A 107 -5.34 -11.15 5.09
N ASP A 108 -6.22 -12.14 4.97
CA ASP A 108 -6.65 -12.85 6.15
C ASP A 108 -5.45 -13.61 6.74
N PHE A 109 -4.85 -13.03 7.78
CA PHE A 109 -3.76 -13.64 8.54
C PHE A 109 -4.28 -14.59 9.62
N ASN A 110 -5.60 -14.90 9.64
CA ASN A 110 -6.24 -15.76 10.63
C ASN A 110 -5.44 -17.04 10.86
N GLY A 111 -5.09 -17.26 12.13
CA GLY A 111 -4.25 -18.36 12.58
C GLY A 111 -2.76 -18.13 12.33
N GLY A 112 -1.96 -18.24 13.39
CA GLY A 112 -0.50 -18.29 13.30
C GLY A 112 0.22 -16.93 13.38
N ILE A 113 -0.43 -15.89 13.88
CA ILE A 113 0.20 -14.63 14.31
C ILE A 113 -0.08 -14.37 15.79
N THR A 114 0.83 -13.65 16.46
CA THR A 114 0.70 -13.33 17.89
C THR A 114 -0.27 -12.16 18.10
N GLU A 115 -0.76 -12.00 19.33
CA GLU A 115 -1.65 -10.89 19.69
C GLU A 115 -0.96 -9.53 19.47
N GLU A 116 0.34 -9.42 19.75
CA GLU A 116 1.12 -8.20 19.53
C GLU A 116 1.21 -7.85 18.05
N LEU A 117 1.38 -8.86 17.17
CA LEU A 117 1.44 -8.63 15.73
C LEU A 117 0.07 -8.25 15.16
N GLN A 118 -1.00 -8.84 15.70
CA GLN A 118 -2.37 -8.47 15.36
C GLN A 118 -2.66 -7.01 15.76
N ALA A 119 -2.32 -6.62 16.98
CA ALA A 119 -2.48 -5.24 17.46
C ALA A 119 -1.71 -4.23 16.60
N ALA A 120 -0.49 -4.57 16.17
CA ALA A 120 0.30 -3.71 15.28
C ALA A 120 -0.36 -3.52 13.89
N LEU A 121 -1.01 -4.56 13.35
CA LEU A 121 -1.77 -4.47 12.08
C LEU A 121 -2.96 -3.52 12.22
N GLU A 122 -3.70 -3.64 13.31
CA GLU A 122 -4.85 -2.78 13.61
C GLU A 122 -4.42 -1.31 13.81
N GLU A 123 -3.31 -1.08 14.52
CA GLU A 123 -2.76 0.27 14.72
C GLU A 123 -2.34 0.93 13.41
N GLU A 124 -1.64 0.21 12.52
CA GLU A 124 -1.25 0.75 11.21
C GLU A 124 -2.46 1.02 10.31
N GLN A 125 -3.49 0.16 10.35
CA GLN A 125 -4.73 0.40 9.61
C GLN A 125 -5.46 1.65 10.15
N ALA A 126 -5.62 1.78 11.47
CA ALA A 126 -6.23 2.95 12.08
C ALA A 126 -5.45 4.25 11.76
N ALA A 127 -4.11 4.18 11.71
CA ALA A 127 -3.28 5.32 11.36
C ALA A 127 -3.43 5.76 9.89
N LEU A 128 -3.65 4.81 8.98
CA LEU A 128 -3.99 5.09 7.58
C LEU A 128 -5.38 5.72 7.46
N ASP A 129 -6.38 5.15 8.14
CA ASP A 129 -7.75 5.66 8.14
C ASP A 129 -7.79 7.10 8.69
N ALA A 130 -7.00 7.39 9.72
CA ALA A 130 -6.85 8.75 10.24
C ALA A 130 -6.23 9.74 9.23
N CYS A 131 -5.34 9.30 8.33
CA CYS A 131 -4.84 10.15 7.25
C CYS A 131 -5.94 10.53 6.26
N PHE A 132 -6.81 9.56 5.94
CA PHE A 132 -7.94 9.77 5.06
C PHE A 132 -9.00 10.69 5.69
N ALA A 133 -9.36 10.45 6.95
CA ALA A 133 -10.30 11.28 7.70
C ALA A 133 -9.85 12.75 7.79
N ARG A 134 -8.57 13.00 8.11
CA ARG A 134 -8.02 14.37 8.12
C ARG A 134 -8.08 15.06 6.76
N CYS A 135 -7.90 14.30 5.68
CA CYS A 135 -8.05 14.84 4.33
C CYS A 135 -9.50 15.24 4.06
N ALA A 136 -10.46 14.38 4.43
CA ALA A 136 -11.88 14.67 4.30
C ALA A 136 -12.29 15.92 5.11
N GLU A 137 -11.84 16.05 6.35
CA GLU A 137 -12.10 17.22 7.22
C GLU A 137 -11.51 18.53 6.68
N ALA A 138 -10.38 18.46 5.95
CA ALA A 138 -9.73 19.62 5.37
C ALA A 138 -10.39 20.11 4.06
N LEU A 139 -11.27 19.30 3.46
CA LEU A 139 -11.95 19.65 2.22
C LEU A 139 -13.23 20.45 2.52
N PRO A 140 -13.48 21.56 1.82
CA PRO A 140 -14.76 22.23 1.90
C PRO A 140 -15.84 21.33 1.29
N GLY A 141 -16.80 20.88 2.09
CA GLY A 141 -17.92 20.04 1.68
C GLY A 141 -19.24 20.53 2.29
N ASP A 142 -20.20 20.84 1.42
CA ASP A 142 -21.62 21.04 1.75
C ASP A 142 -22.47 19.82 1.30
N THR A 143 -21.83 18.73 0.85
CA THR A 143 -22.49 17.50 0.39
C THR A 143 -22.82 16.56 1.54
N GLU A 144 -23.66 15.56 1.29
CA GLU A 144 -23.83 14.42 2.18
C GLU A 144 -22.49 13.69 2.39
N LEU A 145 -22.14 13.42 3.65
CA LEU A 145 -20.84 12.91 4.10
C LEU A 145 -20.37 11.65 3.34
N ASP A 146 -21.32 10.79 2.93
CA ASP A 146 -21.05 9.56 2.20
C ASP A 146 -20.57 9.80 0.76
N ILE A 147 -21.10 10.83 0.09
CA ILE A 147 -20.70 11.17 -1.29
C ILE A 147 -19.29 11.76 -1.30
N ASP A 148 -18.97 12.65 -0.35
CA ASP A 148 -17.64 13.26 -0.26
C ASP A 148 -16.55 12.21 0.05
N HIS A 149 -16.83 11.27 0.96
CA HIS A 149 -15.92 10.14 1.23
C HIS A 149 -15.71 9.24 0.01
N MET A 150 -16.79 8.92 -0.71
CA MET A 150 -16.70 8.12 -1.94
C MET A 150 -15.85 8.82 -3.00
N LEU A 151 -16.08 10.12 -3.24
CA LEU A 151 -15.31 10.91 -4.20
C LEU A 151 -13.84 11.02 -3.81
N LEU A 152 -13.58 11.25 -2.53
CA LEU A 152 -12.22 11.34 -2.00
C LEU A 152 -11.46 10.03 -2.20
N LYS A 153 -12.09 8.90 -1.89
CA LYS A 153 -11.52 7.56 -2.13
C LYS A 153 -11.25 7.33 -3.62
N PHE A 154 -12.22 7.68 -4.47
CA PHE A 154 -12.06 7.53 -5.92
C PHE A 154 -10.86 8.31 -6.45
N VAL A 155 -10.72 9.57 -6.03
CA VAL A 155 -9.66 10.47 -6.49
C VAL A 155 -8.29 10.06 -5.96
N LEU A 156 -8.18 9.71 -4.68
CA LEU A 156 -6.89 9.39 -4.05
C LEU A 156 -6.41 7.97 -4.33
N ILE A 157 -7.34 7.01 -4.46
CA ILE A 157 -7.02 5.57 -4.49
C ILE A 157 -7.53 4.93 -5.77
N ASP A 158 -8.84 4.86 -5.98
CA ASP A 158 -9.40 3.92 -6.96
C ASP A 158 -8.95 4.27 -8.40
N ALA A 159 -9.06 5.53 -8.82
CA ALA A 159 -8.66 5.96 -10.15
C ALA A 159 -7.14 5.90 -10.37
N PRO A 160 -6.28 6.44 -9.47
CA PRO A 160 -4.84 6.29 -9.61
C PRO A 160 -4.38 4.82 -9.64
N VAL A 161 -4.92 3.96 -8.77
CA VAL A 161 -4.61 2.52 -8.73
C VAL A 161 -4.99 1.84 -10.05
N ALA A 162 -6.18 2.11 -10.58
CA ALA A 162 -6.62 1.55 -11.85
C ALA A 162 -5.68 1.92 -13.02
N VAL A 163 -5.12 3.13 -13.01
CA VAL A 163 -4.19 3.60 -14.04
C VAL A 163 -2.81 2.95 -13.92
N VAL A 164 -2.26 2.81 -12.70
CA VAL A 164 -0.91 2.25 -12.51
C VAL A 164 -0.88 0.73 -12.57
N LYS A 165 -1.98 0.05 -12.21
CA LYS A 165 -2.06 -1.42 -12.11
C LYS A 165 -1.56 -2.15 -13.36
N PRO A 166 -1.98 -1.81 -14.60
CA PRO A 166 -1.48 -2.49 -15.80
C PRO A 166 0.04 -2.38 -15.98
N PHE A 167 0.63 -1.21 -15.68
CA PHE A 167 2.08 -1.00 -15.79
C PHE A 167 2.82 -1.82 -14.74
N LEU A 168 2.34 -1.78 -13.50
CA LEU A 168 2.92 -2.54 -12.39
C LEU A 168 2.86 -4.04 -12.66
N THR A 169 1.70 -4.59 -13.02
CA THR A 169 1.51 -6.02 -13.32
C THR A 169 2.34 -6.49 -14.52
N GLN A 170 2.53 -5.66 -15.55
CA GLN A 170 3.35 -5.99 -16.71
C GLN A 170 4.85 -5.68 -16.51
N GLU A 171 5.24 -5.21 -15.33
CA GLU A 171 6.61 -4.77 -15.02
C GLU A 171 7.14 -3.70 -15.99
N ARG A 172 6.24 -2.82 -16.45
CA ARG A 172 6.57 -1.72 -17.35
C ARG A 172 6.72 -0.41 -16.57
N PRO A 173 7.61 0.49 -17.00
CA PRO A 173 7.70 1.81 -16.39
C PRO A 173 6.38 2.57 -16.57
N ILE A 174 5.92 3.23 -15.50
CA ILE A 174 4.75 4.13 -15.54
C ILE A 174 5.16 5.39 -16.30
N PRO A 175 4.57 5.68 -17.49
CA PRO A 175 4.95 6.84 -18.30
C PRO A 175 4.72 8.16 -17.55
N ALA A 176 5.53 9.19 -17.83
CA ALA A 176 5.33 10.52 -17.25
C ALA A 176 4.00 11.16 -17.70
N SER A 177 3.48 10.80 -18.89
CA SER A 177 2.19 11.27 -19.39
C SER A 177 1.00 10.86 -18.52
N VAL A 178 1.15 9.83 -17.68
CA VAL A 178 0.14 9.43 -16.70
C VAL A 178 -0.19 10.57 -15.73
N ASP A 179 0.80 11.39 -15.39
CA ASP A 179 0.63 12.51 -14.45
C ASP A 179 -0.33 13.55 -15.03
N ALA A 180 -0.13 13.93 -16.29
CA ALA A 180 -1.02 14.87 -16.98
C ALA A 180 -2.44 14.31 -17.14
N MET A 181 -2.56 13.02 -17.47
CA MET A 181 -3.86 12.34 -17.60
C MET A 181 -4.62 12.32 -16.28
N LEU A 182 -3.99 11.86 -15.19
CA LEU A 182 -4.61 11.82 -13.87
C LEU A 182 -4.90 13.22 -13.33
N ARG A 183 -4.06 14.21 -13.64
CA ARG A 183 -4.32 15.61 -13.28
C ARG A 183 -5.60 16.11 -13.91
N ALA A 184 -5.77 15.89 -15.21
CA ALA A 184 -6.98 16.30 -15.92
C ALA A 184 -8.24 15.61 -15.36
N SER A 185 -8.17 14.30 -15.09
CA SER A 185 -9.28 13.56 -14.47
C SER A 185 -9.59 14.04 -13.04
N HIS A 186 -8.56 14.26 -12.23
CA HIS A 186 -8.68 14.80 -10.87
C HIS A 186 -9.40 16.15 -10.87
N ASP A 187 -8.92 17.10 -11.69
CA ASP A 187 -9.46 18.46 -11.73
C ASP A 187 -10.92 18.47 -12.23
N ALA A 188 -11.27 17.58 -13.17
CA ALA A 188 -12.65 17.43 -13.64
C ALA A 188 -13.60 16.93 -12.53
N VAL A 189 -13.20 15.91 -11.77
CA VAL A 189 -14.00 15.35 -10.67
C VAL A 189 -14.16 16.37 -9.53
N ARG A 190 -13.07 17.06 -9.16
CA ARG A 190 -13.10 18.12 -8.13
C ARG A 190 -13.97 19.30 -8.58
N GLY A 191 -13.88 19.71 -9.84
CA GLY A 191 -14.71 20.77 -10.41
C GLY A 191 -16.20 20.41 -10.41
N TRP A 192 -16.54 19.18 -10.81
CA TRP A 192 -17.93 18.69 -10.75
C TRP A 192 -18.49 18.72 -9.32
N ALA A 193 -17.74 18.22 -8.34
CA ALA A 193 -18.18 18.19 -6.94
C ALA A 193 -18.53 19.60 -6.41
N THR A 194 -17.70 20.60 -6.73
CA THR A 194 -17.95 22.00 -6.30
C THR A 194 -19.15 22.67 -6.97
N GLN A 195 -19.52 22.24 -8.18
CA GLN A 195 -20.66 22.80 -8.90
C GLN A 195 -21.98 22.20 -8.42
N THR A 196 -21.99 20.92 -8.05
CA THR A 196 -23.18 20.24 -7.52
C THR A 196 -23.53 20.71 -6.11
N THR A 197 -22.53 21.08 -5.30
CA THR A 197 -22.76 21.64 -3.95
C THR A 197 -23.32 23.06 -3.98
N SER A 198 -23.01 23.87 -5.00
CA SER A 198 -23.49 25.26 -5.11
C SER A 198 -24.97 25.39 -5.49
N HIS A 199 -25.64 24.28 -5.83
CA HIS A 199 -27.01 24.25 -6.36
C HIS A 199 -27.99 23.45 -5.50
N SER A 200 -27.57 22.96 -4.33
CA SER A 200 -28.42 22.30 -3.33
C SER A 200 -28.63 23.22 -2.12
#